data_AF-A0A2T2R457-F1
#
_entry.id   AF-A0A2T2R457-F1
#
_cell.length_a   1.000
_cell.length_b   1.000
_cell.length_c   1.000
_cell.angle_alpha   90.00
_cell.angle_beta   90.00
_cell.angle_gamma   90.00
#
_symmetry.space_group_name_H-M   'P 1'
#
loop_
_entity.id
_entity.type
_entity.pdbx_description
1 polymer ?
#
loop_
_entity_poly.entity_id
_entity_poly.type
_entity_poly.pdbx_seq_one_letter_code
_entity_poly.pdbx_strand_id
1 'polypeptide(L)'
;MNEMALEDLGGSAADGGLQVDPAQAEAMRDRALAQYMQRKEEFDRFRQQEAQRRDRQQTQSEPSQTQPRGQQGPMRLQNSAQALQGQAQPQTEEDPELDELHERLGALPGVTRTKLEALLNEFDSIEALEQASEDELVQVDGIGQRLAAKIVRALQ
;
A
#
# COMPACT_ATOMS: atom_id res chain seq x y z
N MET A 1 -61.16 -19.37 17.23
CA MET A 1 -60.38 -19.08 18.45
C MET A 1 -59.31 -20.15 18.55
N ASN A 2 -58.08 -19.83 18.14
CA ASN A 2 -56.88 -20.57 18.52
C ASN A 2 -55.87 -19.50 18.95
N GLU A 3 -55.50 -19.59 20.22
CA GLU A 3 -54.68 -18.66 20.99
C GLU A 3 -53.22 -19.13 20.96
N MET A 4 -52.32 -18.16 20.80
CA MET A 4 -50.95 -18.05 21.35
C MET A 4 -50.04 -19.29 21.47
N ALA A 5 -48.89 -19.24 20.79
CA ALA A 5 -47.57 -19.37 21.41
C ALA A 5 -46.50 -18.97 20.37
N LEU A 6 -46.13 -17.68 20.38
CA LEU A 6 -44.95 -17.16 19.68
C LEU A 6 -43.97 -16.72 20.78
N GLU A 7 -43.30 -17.71 21.38
CA GLU A 7 -42.27 -17.48 22.38
C GLU A 7 -40.90 -17.44 21.67
N ASP A 8 -40.33 -16.25 21.69
CA ASP A 8 -38.99 -15.98 22.18
C ASP A 8 -37.85 -16.88 21.66
N LEU A 9 -37.18 -16.41 20.61
CA LEU A 9 -35.76 -16.65 20.42
C LEU A 9 -35.06 -15.28 20.37
N GLY A 10 -35.09 -14.61 21.53
CA GLY A 10 -34.23 -13.46 21.81
C GLY A 10 -32.75 -13.87 21.80
N GLY A 11 -31.94 -13.03 21.18
CA GLY A 11 -30.55 -13.31 20.87
C GLY A 11 -29.64 -13.39 22.09
N SER A 12 -28.63 -14.25 21.97
CA SER A 12 -27.44 -14.22 22.82
C SER A 12 -26.22 -14.21 21.90
N ALA A 13 -26.03 -13.11 21.17
CA ALA A 13 -24.73 -12.77 20.65
C ALA A 13 -23.87 -12.38 21.85
N ALA A 14 -22.97 -13.28 22.24
CA ALA A 14 -21.97 -13.03 23.26
C ALA A 14 -21.10 -11.85 22.79
N ASP A 15 -21.45 -10.67 23.29
CA ASP A 15 -20.60 -9.49 23.34
C ASP A 15 -19.43 -9.79 24.28
N GLY A 16 -18.50 -10.62 23.79
CA GLY A 16 -17.21 -10.87 24.42
C GLY A 16 -16.28 -9.71 24.10
N GLY A 17 -16.64 -8.50 24.51
CA GLY A 17 -15.74 -7.36 24.46
C GLY A 17 -14.47 -7.74 25.21
N LEU A 18 -13.37 -7.96 24.47
CA LEU A 18 -12.06 -8.21 25.04
C LEU A 18 -11.74 -7.02 25.94
N GLN A 19 -11.95 -7.18 27.24
CA GLN A 19 -11.71 -6.14 28.22
C GLN A 19 -10.20 -6.11 28.44
N VAL A 20 -9.51 -5.39 27.56
CA VAL A 20 -8.07 -5.21 27.64
C VAL A 20 -7.80 -4.25 28.79
N ASP A 21 -7.00 -4.69 29.76
CA ASP A 21 -6.59 -3.84 30.86
C ASP A 21 -5.92 -2.56 30.30
N PRO A 22 -6.26 -1.36 30.79
CA PRO A 22 -5.73 -0.12 30.23
C PRO A 22 -4.20 -0.05 30.32
N ALA A 23 -3.61 -0.64 31.37
CA ALA A 23 -2.16 -0.78 31.50
C ALA A 23 -1.53 -1.68 30.42
N GLN A 24 -2.25 -2.72 30.00
CA GLN A 24 -1.81 -3.61 28.93
C GLN A 24 -1.95 -2.93 27.56
N ALA A 25 -3.01 -2.17 27.34
CA ALA A 25 -3.20 -1.38 26.13
C ALA A 25 -2.09 -0.33 25.94
N GLU A 26 -1.67 0.33 27.03
CA GLU A 26 -0.58 1.31 27.00
C GLU A 26 0.78 0.63 26.68
N ALA A 27 1.07 -0.51 27.29
CA ALA A 27 2.29 -1.27 26.98
C ALA A 27 2.32 -1.79 25.53
N MET A 28 1.16 -2.16 24.97
CA MET A 28 1.05 -2.54 23.56
C MET A 28 1.33 -1.36 22.63
N ARG A 29 0.81 -0.16 22.97
CA ARG A 29 1.07 1.06 22.19
C ARG A 29 2.55 1.45 22.21
N ASP A 30 3.19 1.40 23.38
CA ASP A 30 4.62 1.71 23.51
C ASP A 30 5.48 0.74 22.69
N ARG A 31 5.15 -0.56 22.75
CA ARG A 31 5.82 -1.59 21.93
C ARG A 31 5.58 -1.39 20.43
N ALA A 32 4.37 -1.03 20.02
CA ALA A 32 4.06 -0.74 18.63
C ALA A 32 4.83 0.49 18.12
N LEU A 33 4.92 1.54 18.94
CA LEU A 33 5.68 2.74 18.62
C LEU A 33 7.19 2.42 18.49
N ALA A 34 7.73 1.61 19.38
CA ALA A 34 9.12 1.16 19.29
C ALA A 34 9.41 0.37 18.01
N GLN A 35 8.50 -0.53 17.61
CA GLN A 35 8.62 -1.27 16.36
C GLN A 35 8.53 -0.36 15.14
N TYR A 36 7.63 0.63 15.16
CA TYR A 36 7.51 1.62 14.10
C TYR A 36 8.80 2.44 13.95
N MET A 37 9.36 2.93 15.06
CA MET A 37 10.61 3.72 15.04
C MET A 37 11.78 2.89 14.50
N GLN A 38 11.91 1.63 14.94
CA GLN A 38 12.93 0.72 14.43
C GLN A 38 12.80 0.50 12.92
N ARG A 39 11.58 0.21 12.45
CA ARG A 39 11.32 -0.04 11.02
C ARG A 39 11.59 1.22 10.17
N LYS A 40 11.25 2.40 10.70
CA LYS A 40 11.55 3.69 10.06
C LYS A 40 13.06 3.93 9.93
N GLU A 41 13.84 3.67 10.99
CA GLU A 41 15.30 3.78 10.94
C GLU A 41 15.93 2.82 9.92
N GLU A 42 15.44 1.57 9.86
CA GLU A 42 15.89 0.60 8.86
C GLU A 42 15.60 1.07 7.43
N PHE A 43 14.42 1.67 7.22
CA PHE A 43 14.03 2.23 5.92
C PHE A 43 14.90 3.41 5.51
N ASP A 44 15.18 4.35 6.42
CA ASP A 44 16.10 5.47 6.17
C ASP A 44 17.50 4.98 5.80
N ARG A 45 18.00 3.96 6.52
CA ARG A 45 19.30 3.33 6.25
C ARG A 45 19.34 2.67 4.88
N PHE A 46 18.28 1.95 4.52
CA PHE A 46 18.13 1.33 3.21
C PHE A 46 18.14 2.39 2.10
N ARG A 47 17.36 3.47 2.26
CA ARG A 47 17.28 4.55 1.27
C ARG A 47 18.64 5.25 1.09
N GLN A 48 19.38 5.45 2.18
CA GLN A 48 20.74 6.00 2.13
C GLN A 48 21.72 5.05 1.41
N GLN A 49 21.60 3.74 1.62
CA GLN A 49 22.41 2.74 0.93
C GLN A 49 22.11 2.70 -0.58
N GLU A 50 20.84 2.76 -0.97
CA GLU A 50 20.40 2.87 -2.36
C GLU A 50 20.95 4.13 -3.05
N ALA A 51 20.92 5.28 -2.37
CA ALA A 51 21.50 6.52 -2.90
C ALA A 51 23.00 6.38 -3.19
N GLN A 52 23.76 5.75 -2.29
CA GLN A 52 25.19 5.46 -2.52
C GLN A 52 25.42 4.49 -3.67
N ARG A 53 24.53 3.50 -3.85
CA ARG A 53 24.60 2.56 -4.97
C ARG A 53 24.33 3.23 -6.31
N ARG A 54 23.42 4.21 -6.38
CA ARG A 54 23.17 4.99 -7.60
C ARG A 54 24.38 5.83 -7.98
N ASP A 55 25.00 6.51 -7.02
CA ASP A 55 26.18 7.34 -7.24
C ASP A 55 27.37 6.53 -7.81
N ARG A 56 27.62 5.33 -7.26
CA ARG A 56 28.66 4.43 -7.77
C ARG A 56 28.36 3.85 -9.17
N GLN A 57 27.10 3.66 -9.53
CA GLN A 57 26.73 3.19 -10.86
C GLN A 57 26.86 4.29 -11.92
N GLN A 58 26.60 5.55 -11.54
CA GLN A 58 26.80 6.69 -12.44
C GLN A 58 28.28 6.91 -12.76
N THR A 59 29.17 6.77 -11.77
CA THR A 59 30.62 6.96 -11.99
C THR A 59 31.32 5.82 -12.76
N GLN A 60 30.69 4.65 -12.90
CA GLN A 60 31.23 3.55 -13.73
C GLN A 60 30.72 3.55 -15.18
N SER A 61 29.79 4.45 -15.53
CA SER A 61 29.12 4.45 -16.84
C SER A 61 29.71 5.45 -17.84
N GLU A 62 30.82 6.14 -17.53
CA GLU A 62 31.51 6.95 -18.53
C GLU A 62 32.47 6.11 -19.42
N PRO A 63 32.25 6.08 -20.75
CA PRO A 63 32.93 5.18 -21.67
C PRO A 63 34.29 5.71 -22.11
N SER A 64 35.21 4.77 -22.29
CA SER A 64 36.46 4.89 -23.04
C SER A 64 36.29 5.64 -24.38
N GLN A 65 36.98 6.77 -24.54
CA GLN A 65 37.36 7.35 -25.84
C GLN A 65 38.58 8.27 -25.59
N THR A 66 39.81 7.87 -25.88
CA THR A 66 40.36 7.94 -27.24
C THR A 66 41.62 7.08 -27.31
N GLN A 67 41.61 6.13 -28.26
CA GLN A 67 42.71 5.23 -28.59
C GLN A 67 43.66 5.93 -29.59
N PRO A 68 44.95 6.13 -29.30
CA PRO A 68 45.95 6.24 -30.35
C PRO A 68 46.33 4.84 -30.82
N ARG A 69 45.99 4.57 -32.07
CA ARG A 69 46.32 3.42 -32.90
C ARG A 69 47.80 3.03 -32.76
N GLY A 70 48.08 1.89 -32.12
CA GLY A 70 49.39 1.26 -32.15
C GLY A 70 49.50 0.01 -31.27
N GLN A 71 49.73 -1.13 -31.93
CA GLN A 71 50.31 -2.37 -31.38
C GLN A 71 49.39 -3.34 -30.63
N GLN A 72 48.93 -4.33 -31.41
CA GLN A 72 48.94 -5.77 -31.14
C GLN A 72 49.17 -6.25 -29.70
N GLY A 73 48.18 -6.96 -29.17
CA GLY A 73 48.33 -7.90 -28.06
C GLY A 73 47.14 -8.86 -28.02
N PRO A 74 47.34 -10.20 -28.06
CA PRO A 74 46.26 -11.16 -27.90
C PRO A 74 46.11 -11.51 -26.42
N MET A 75 44.93 -11.27 -25.83
CA MET A 75 44.33 -12.12 -24.78
C MET A 75 43.28 -11.33 -24.00
N ARG A 76 42.01 -11.74 -24.12
CA ARG A 76 41.30 -12.50 -23.08
C ARG A 76 39.82 -12.56 -23.49
N LEU A 77 39.43 -13.71 -24.05
CA LEU A 77 38.04 -14.15 -23.96
C LEU A 77 37.82 -14.63 -22.53
N GLN A 78 37.11 -13.86 -21.71
CA GLN A 78 36.42 -14.36 -20.52
C GLN A 78 35.46 -13.28 -20.00
N ASN A 79 34.20 -13.68 -19.87
CA ASN A 79 33.09 -12.98 -19.20
C ASN A 79 32.35 -11.87 -19.94
N SER A 80 31.46 -12.27 -20.84
CA SER A 80 30.27 -11.52 -21.21
C SER A 80 29.04 -12.44 -21.20
N ALA A 81 28.68 -12.92 -20.02
CA ALA A 81 27.43 -13.67 -19.80
C ALA A 81 26.94 -13.48 -18.36
N GLN A 82 26.51 -12.27 -17.99
CA GLN A 82 25.75 -12.01 -16.76
C GLN A 82 25.15 -10.60 -16.76
N ALA A 83 24.33 -10.31 -17.78
CA ALA A 83 23.51 -9.11 -17.80
C ALA A 83 22.15 -9.51 -18.32
N LEU A 84 21.33 -10.12 -17.47
CA LEU A 84 19.90 -10.37 -17.65
C LEU A 84 19.45 -11.17 -16.42
N GLN A 85 18.96 -10.48 -15.38
CA GLN A 85 17.91 -10.92 -14.45
C GLN A 85 18.00 -10.07 -13.18
N GLY A 86 17.28 -8.97 -13.24
CA GLY A 86 17.08 -8.07 -12.12
C GLY A 86 16.02 -7.05 -12.50
N GLN A 87 14.97 -7.50 -13.19
CA GLN A 87 13.71 -6.80 -13.15
C GLN A 87 13.24 -6.93 -11.70
N ALA A 88 13.73 -6.04 -10.84
CA ALA A 88 13.03 -5.71 -9.61
C ALA A 88 11.70 -5.13 -10.07
N GLN A 89 10.70 -6.01 -10.18
CA GLN A 89 9.32 -5.59 -10.19
C GLN A 89 9.19 -4.62 -9.01
N PRO A 90 8.70 -3.38 -9.20
CA PRO A 90 8.39 -2.54 -8.07
C PRO A 90 7.48 -3.39 -7.20
N GLN A 91 7.95 -3.73 -6.00
CA GLN A 91 7.07 -4.27 -4.99
C GLN A 91 6.18 -3.07 -4.66
N THR A 92 5.06 -2.97 -5.37
CA THR A 92 3.89 -2.29 -4.87
C THR A 92 3.72 -2.88 -3.49
N GLU A 93 4.08 -2.13 -2.47
CA GLU A 93 3.68 -2.45 -1.10
C GLU A 93 2.16 -2.51 -1.20
N GLU A 94 1.63 -3.73 -1.28
CA GLU A 94 0.21 -3.99 -1.46
C GLU A 94 -0.45 -3.49 -0.20
N ASP A 95 -0.93 -2.25 -0.26
CA ASP A 95 -1.71 -1.65 0.80
C ASP A 95 -2.96 -2.52 0.96
N PRO A 96 -3.10 -3.27 2.08
CA PRO A 96 -4.16 -4.27 2.21
C PRO A 96 -5.54 -3.62 2.17
N GLU A 97 -5.65 -2.34 2.53
CA GLU A 97 -6.89 -1.58 2.45
C GLU A 97 -7.27 -1.26 1.00
N LEU A 98 -6.29 -1.06 0.12
CA LEU A 98 -6.56 -0.83 -1.31
C LEU A 98 -7.16 -2.06 -1.99
N ASP A 99 -6.66 -3.24 -1.68
CA ASP A 99 -7.18 -4.48 -2.24
C ASP A 99 -8.59 -4.77 -1.70
N GLU A 100 -8.85 -4.57 -0.41
CA GLU A 100 -10.20 -4.70 0.17
C GLU A 100 -11.18 -3.68 -0.46
N LEU A 101 -10.76 -2.42 -0.61
CA LEU A 101 -11.58 -1.39 -1.25
C LEU A 101 -11.87 -1.72 -2.72
N HIS A 102 -10.90 -2.32 -3.41
CA HIS A 102 -11.06 -2.79 -4.79
C HIS A 102 -12.03 -3.97 -4.89
N GLU A 103 -12.08 -4.88 -3.90
CA GLU A 103 -13.10 -5.94 -3.88
C GLU A 103 -14.52 -5.38 -3.71
N ARG A 104 -14.69 -4.31 -2.91
CA ARG A 104 -16.00 -3.69 -2.66
C ARG A 104 -16.46 -2.77 -3.79
N LEU A 105 -15.55 -1.96 -4.34
CA LEU A 105 -15.88 -0.90 -5.30
C LEU A 105 -15.41 -1.17 -6.73
N GLY A 106 -14.55 -2.17 -6.97
CA GLY A 106 -14.01 -2.49 -8.29
C GLY A 106 -15.05 -2.94 -9.31
N ALA A 107 -16.22 -3.39 -8.85
CA ALA A 107 -17.37 -3.68 -9.72
C ALA A 107 -18.08 -2.41 -10.24
N LEU A 108 -17.80 -1.23 -9.69
CA LEU A 108 -18.46 0.01 -10.10
C LEU A 108 -17.86 0.55 -11.41
N PRO A 109 -18.69 0.84 -12.42
CA PRO A 109 -18.21 1.37 -13.69
C PRO A 109 -17.65 2.78 -13.50
N GLY A 110 -16.36 2.93 -13.79
CA GLY A 110 -15.63 4.20 -13.69
C GLY A 110 -14.80 4.36 -12.41
N VAL A 111 -14.76 3.33 -11.56
CA VAL A 111 -13.80 3.19 -10.45
C VAL A 111 -12.59 2.41 -10.97
N THR A 112 -11.42 3.04 -10.88
CA THR A 112 -10.13 2.43 -11.24
C THR A 112 -9.26 2.36 -9.99
N ARG A 113 -8.25 1.48 -9.98
CA ARG A 113 -7.29 1.35 -8.86
C ARG A 113 -6.70 2.71 -8.45
N THR A 114 -6.32 3.53 -9.44
CA THR A 114 -5.82 4.90 -9.21
C THR A 114 -6.80 5.82 -8.47
N LYS A 115 -8.11 5.68 -8.69
CA LYS A 115 -9.12 6.46 -7.97
C LYS A 115 -9.33 5.94 -6.55
N LEU A 116 -9.22 4.62 -6.35
CA LEU A 116 -9.27 4.02 -5.03
C LEU A 116 -8.06 4.41 -4.19
N GLU A 117 -6.88 4.47 -4.80
CA GLU A 117 -5.66 5.01 -4.18
C GLU A 117 -5.84 6.48 -3.79
N ALA A 118 -6.41 7.31 -4.67
CA ALA A 118 -6.68 8.71 -4.37
C ALA A 118 -7.68 8.88 -3.21
N LEU A 119 -8.69 8.01 -3.14
CA LEU A 119 -9.66 7.99 -2.05
C LEU A 119 -9.02 7.58 -0.72
N LEU A 120 -8.25 6.49 -0.68
CA LEU A 120 -7.54 6.07 0.53
C LEU A 120 -6.51 7.10 0.99
N ASN A 121 -5.84 7.78 0.06
CA ASN A 121 -4.87 8.81 0.41
C ASN A 121 -5.51 10.08 0.98
N GLU A 122 -6.78 10.37 0.66
CA GLU A 122 -7.51 11.53 1.23
C GLU A 122 -8.17 11.20 2.57
N PHE A 123 -8.71 9.98 2.71
CA PHE A 123 -9.50 9.57 3.88
C PHE A 123 -8.70 8.73 4.90
N ASP A 124 -7.43 8.42 4.62
CA ASP A 124 -6.50 7.59 5.40
C ASP A 124 -6.94 6.12 5.62
N SER A 125 -8.23 5.79 5.60
CA SER A 125 -8.74 4.43 5.84
C SER A 125 -10.12 4.19 5.22
N ILE A 126 -10.48 2.91 5.03
CA ILE A 126 -11.81 2.52 4.51
C ILE A 126 -12.93 2.97 5.44
N GLU A 127 -12.76 2.86 6.76
CA GLU A 127 -13.80 3.27 7.73
C GLU A 127 -14.15 4.76 7.63
N ALA A 128 -13.15 5.61 7.36
CA ALA A 128 -13.36 7.03 7.14
C ALA A 128 -14.07 7.30 5.81
N LEU A 129 -13.76 6.53 4.77
CA LEU A 129 -14.43 6.58 3.49
C LEU A 129 -15.92 6.18 3.58
N GLU A 130 -16.25 5.19 4.42
CA GLU A 130 -17.64 4.75 4.65
C GLU A 130 -18.47 5.81 5.37
N GLN A 131 -17.82 6.64 6.19
CA GLN A 131 -18.47 7.77 6.89
C GLN A 131 -18.47 9.06 6.05
N ALA A 132 -17.67 9.11 4.98
CA ALA A 132 -17.55 10.27 4.13
C ALA A 132 -18.86 10.60 3.41
N SER A 133 -19.19 11.89 3.39
CA SER A 133 -20.35 12.40 2.67
C SER A 133 -20.09 12.45 1.17
N GLU A 134 -21.16 12.46 0.38
CA GLU A 134 -21.06 12.58 -1.08
C GLU A 134 -20.31 13.84 -1.52
N ASP A 135 -20.45 14.94 -0.75
CA ASP A 135 -19.76 16.22 -1.01
C ASP A 135 -18.24 16.11 -0.76
N GLU A 136 -17.82 15.35 0.25
CA GLU A 136 -16.42 15.11 0.59
C GLU A 136 -15.74 14.24 -0.48
N LEU A 137 -16.44 13.19 -0.94
CA LEU A 137 -15.94 12.32 -2.01
C LEU A 137 -15.72 13.06 -3.33
N VAL A 138 -16.51 14.10 -3.63
CA VAL A 138 -16.36 14.91 -4.85
C VAL A 138 -15.13 15.83 -4.80
N GLN A 139 -14.55 16.07 -3.62
CA GLN A 139 -13.30 16.83 -3.50
C GLN A 139 -12.09 16.04 -3.98
N VAL A 140 -12.19 14.71 -4.04
CA VAL A 140 -11.12 13.83 -4.51
C VAL A 140 -10.96 13.93 -6.03
N ASP A 141 -9.71 14.12 -6.48
CA ASP A 141 -9.39 14.29 -7.90
C ASP A 141 -9.87 13.08 -8.73
N GLY A 142 -10.66 13.36 -9.76
CA GLY A 142 -11.23 12.34 -10.64
C GLY A 142 -12.53 11.67 -10.13
N ILE A 143 -13.07 12.10 -8.99
CA ILE A 143 -14.40 11.69 -8.49
C ILE A 143 -15.41 12.81 -8.77
N GLY A 144 -16.39 12.52 -9.63
CA GLY A 144 -17.52 13.43 -9.86
C GLY A 144 -18.74 13.04 -9.02
N GLN A 145 -19.72 13.94 -8.90
CA GLN A 145 -20.97 13.71 -8.15
C GLN A 145 -21.63 12.36 -8.44
N ARG A 146 -21.71 11.98 -9.74
CA ARG A 146 -22.30 10.69 -10.14
C ARG A 146 -21.54 9.46 -9.64
N LEU A 147 -20.22 9.58 -9.46
CA LEU A 147 -19.38 8.50 -8.98
C LEU A 147 -19.42 8.46 -7.45
N ALA A 148 -19.37 9.61 -6.80
CA ALA A 148 -19.55 9.75 -5.35
C ALA A 148 -20.86 9.11 -4.87
N ALA A 149 -22.00 9.44 -5.52
CA ALA A 149 -23.31 8.82 -5.22
C ALA A 149 -23.28 7.29 -5.24
N LYS A 150 -22.55 6.72 -6.20
CA LYS A 150 -22.43 5.26 -6.37
C LYS A 150 -21.52 4.64 -5.33
N ILE A 151 -20.45 5.33 -4.95
CA ILE A 151 -19.51 4.89 -3.93
C ILE A 151 -20.24 4.83 -2.58
N VAL A 152 -20.90 5.91 -2.16
CA VAL A 152 -21.69 5.94 -0.91
C VAL A 152 -22.70 4.80 -0.89
N ARG A 153 -23.44 4.61 -1.99
CA ARG A 153 -24.45 3.54 -2.09
C ARG A 153 -23.86 2.12 -2.05
N ALA A 154 -22.61 1.94 -2.49
CA ALA A 154 -21.96 0.63 -2.48
C ALA A 154 -21.33 0.30 -1.12
N LEU A 155 -21.06 1.32 -0.30
CA LEU A 155 -20.49 1.18 1.04
C LEU A 155 -21.56 1.05 2.15
N GLN A 156 -22.79 1.52 1.88
CA GLN A 156 -23.98 1.33 2.74
C GLN A 156 -24.64 -0.03 2.54
#